data_AF-A0AAV0F1B6-F1
#
_entry.id   AF-A0AAV0F1B6-F1
#
_cell.length_a   1.000
_cell.length_b   1.000
_cell.length_c   1.000
_cell.angle_alpha   90.00
_cell.angle_beta   90.00
_cell.angle_gamma   90.00
#
_symmetry.space_group_name_H-M   'P 1'
#
loop_
_entity.id
_entity.type
_entity.pdbx_description
1 polymer ?
#
loop_
_entity_poly.entity_id
_entity_poly.type
_entity_poly.pdbx_seq_one_letter_code
_entity_poly.pdbx_strand_id
1 'polypeptide(L)' 'MGREWELSFRLGMRPWIAVAYSAPAAAATAVFLIYPIGQRSFYDGMPLGISGTFNFMIVFQAE' A
#
# COMPACT_ATOMS: atom_id res chain seq x y z
N MET A 1 -10.28 5.53 0.75
CA MET A 1 -11.31 4.53 0.43
C MET A 1 -12.69 4.83 1.02
N GLY A 2 -12.97 4.56 2.31
CA GLY A 2 -14.34 4.69 2.86
C GLY A 2 -14.95 6.10 2.72
N ARG A 3 -14.16 7.13 3.05
CA ARG A 3 -14.56 8.53 2.90
C ARG A 3 -14.79 8.96 1.44
N GLU A 4 -14.03 8.39 0.49
CA GLU A 4 -14.18 8.70 -0.95
C GLU A 4 -15.50 8.14 -1.50
N TRP A 5 -15.85 6.92 -1.06
CA TRP A 5 -17.12 6.31 -1.39
C TRP A 5 -18.29 7.08 -0.77
N GLU A 6 -18.20 7.41 0.52
CA GLU A 6 -19.25 8.12 1.25
C GLU A 6 -19.54 9.50 0.63
N LEU A 7 -18.51 10.26 0.27
CA LEU A 7 -18.68 11.55 -0.40
C LEU A 7 -19.31 11.38 -1.78
N SER A 8 -18.85 10.40 -2.57
CA SER A 8 -19.42 10.10 -3.89
C SER A 8 -20.90 9.76 -3.79
N PHE A 9 -21.28 8.97 -2.78
CA PHE A 9 -22.66 8.59 -2.51
C PHE A 9 -23.52 9.81 -2.12
N ARG A 10 -23.04 10.62 -1.17
CA ARG A 10 -23.74 11.84 -0.72
C ARG A 10 -23.95 12.86 -1.84
N LEU A 11 -23.06 12.90 -2.83
CA LEU A 11 -23.15 13.80 -4.00
C LEU A 11 -23.86 13.18 -5.21
N GLY A 12 -24.34 11.94 -5.14
CA GLY A 12 -24.94 11.24 -6.28
C GLY A 12 -23.97 10.96 -7.44
N MET A 13 -22.68 10.98 -7.17
CA MET A 13 -21.62 10.71 -8.15
C MET A 13 -21.41 9.20 -8.34
N ARG A 14 -20.80 8.81 -9.46
CA ARG A 14 -20.40 7.41 -9.69
C ARG A 14 -19.29 7.02 -8.71
N PRO A 15 -19.40 5.91 -7.94
CA PRO A 15 -18.54 5.63 -6.78
C PRO A 15 -17.16 5.00 -7.11
N TRP A 16 -16.64 5.20 -8.32
CA TRP A 16 -15.43 4.49 -8.79
C TRP A 16 -14.10 5.05 -8.25
N ILE A 17 -14.11 6.22 -7.60
CA ILE A 17 -12.90 6.84 -7.03
C ILE A 17 -12.29 5.93 -5.95
N ALA A 18 -13.13 5.42 -5.03
CA ALA A 18 -12.69 4.51 -3.97
C ALA A 18 -12.12 3.20 -4.53
N VAL A 19 -12.63 2.75 -5.69
CA VAL A 19 -12.15 1.54 -6.38
C VAL A 19 -10.77 1.81 -7.00
N ALA A 20 -10.56 2.95 -7.66
CA ALA A 20 -9.23 3.30 -8.17
C ALA A 20 -8.21 3.45 -7.03
N TYR A 21 -8.60 4.04 -5.91
CA TYR A 21 -7.75 4.17 -4.72
C TYR A 21 -7.39 2.83 -4.06
N SER A 22 -8.11 1.74 -4.35
CA SER A 22 -7.78 0.41 -3.84
C SER A 22 -6.40 -0.07 -4.26
N ALA A 23 -5.94 0.29 -5.46
CA ALA A 23 -4.65 -0.14 -5.99
C ALA A 23 -3.46 0.35 -5.14
N PRO A 24 -3.27 1.66 -4.88
CA PRO A 24 -2.18 2.12 -4.00
C PRO A 24 -2.36 1.67 -2.55
N ALA A 25 -3.60 1.53 -2.06
CA ALA A 25 -3.85 1.01 -0.71
C ALA A 25 -3.41 -0.45 -0.56
N ALA A 26 -3.67 -1.29 -1.56
CA ALA A 26 -3.23 -2.68 -1.60
C ALA A 26 -1.69 -2.77 -1.73
N ALA A 27 -1.08 -1.95 -2.59
CA ALA A 27 0.38 -1.91 -2.75
C ALA A 27 1.07 -1.55 -1.42
N ALA A 28 0.59 -0.52 -0.71
CA ALA A 28 1.12 -0.15 0.60
C ALA A 28 0.95 -1.28 1.63
N THR A 29 -0.21 -1.94 1.63
CA THR A 29 -0.47 -3.07 2.54
C THR A 29 0.46 -4.25 2.25
N ALA A 30 0.78 -4.49 0.98
CA ALA A 30 1.71 -5.55 0.59
C ALA A 30 3.12 -5.31 1.15
N VAL A 31 3.69 -4.12 0.95
CA VAL A 31 5.08 -3.82 1.32
C VAL A 31 5.29 -3.56 2.82
N PHE A 32 4.26 -3.09 3.53
CA PHE A 32 4.36 -2.77 4.96
C PHE A 32 3.81 -3.85 5.90
N LEU A 33 2.97 -4.76 5.40
CA LEU A 33 2.32 -5.76 6.25
C LEU A 33 2.52 -7.19 5.72
N ILE A 34 2.10 -7.47 4.49
CA ILE A 34 2.09 -8.85 3.97
C ILE A 34 3.52 -9.38 3.83
N TYR A 35 4.42 -8.59 3.25
CA TYR A 35 5.82 -8.98 3.07
C TYR A 35 6.54 -9.23 4.41
N PRO A 36 6.48 -8.31 5.40
CA PRO A 36 6.98 -8.57 6.75
C PRO A 36 6.44 -9.82 7.44
N ILE A 37 5.13 -10.09 7.30
CA ILE A 37 4.52 -11.28 7.88
C ILE A 37 5.09 -12.55 7.22
N GLY A 38 5.26 -12.53 5.89
CA GLY A 38 5.90 -13.62 5.14
C GLY A 38 7.32 -13.89 5.61
N GLN A 39 8.10 -12.83 5.84
CA GLN A 39 9.48 -12.90 6.37
C GLN A 39 9.55 -13.12 7.89
N ARG A 40 8.40 -13.11 8.59
CA ARG A 40 8.28 -13.23 10.05
C ARG A 40 8.99 -12.11 10.83
N SER A 41 9.19 -10.97 10.20
CA SER A 41 9.96 -9.84 10.74
C SER A 41 9.50 -8.52 10.13
N PHE A 42 9.18 -7.55 10.98
CA PHE A 42 8.90 -6.18 10.55
C PHE A 42 10.16 -5.40 10.16
N TYR A 43 11.34 -5.91 10.50
CA TYR A 43 12.60 -5.30 10.09
C TYR A 43 12.81 -5.39 8.56
N ASP A 44 12.28 -6.43 7.93
CA ASP A 44 12.42 -6.67 6.49
C ASP A 44 11.34 -5.93 5.67
N GLY A 45 10.44 -5.19 6.32
CA GLY A 45 9.48 -4.33 5.65
C GLY A 45 10.13 -3.12 4.99
N MET A 46 9.42 -2.50 4.03
CA MET A 46 9.94 -1.30 3.37
C MET A 46 10.16 -0.15 4.37
N PRO A 47 11.37 0.43 4.48
CA PRO A 47 11.62 1.54 5.38
C PRO A 47 10.97 2.85 4.90
N LEU A 48 10.61 3.71 5.85
CA LEU A 48 10.04 5.04 5.58
C LEU A 48 11.15 6.08 5.30
N GLY A 49 11.80 5.96 4.15
CA GLY A 49 12.82 6.91 3.71
C GLY A 49 13.32 6.59 2.30
N ILE A 50 13.80 7.61 1.59
CA ILE A 50 14.18 7.50 0.18
C ILE A 50 15.25 6.42 -0.03
N SER A 51 16.36 6.48 0.72
CA SER A 51 17.43 5.47 0.66
C SER A 51 16.96 4.08 1.12
N GLY A 52 16.07 4.03 2.09
CA GLY A 52 15.48 2.78 2.59
C GLY A 52 14.60 2.09 1.55
N THR A 53 13.82 2.85 0.77
CA THR A 53 13.05 2.29 -0.36
C THR A 53 13.97 1.68 -1.42
N PHE A 54 15.08 2.35 -1.76
CA PHE A 54 16.07 1.78 -2.68
C PHE A 54 16.71 0.49 -2.12
N ASN A 55 17.06 0.49 -0.83
CA ASN A 55 17.60 -0.70 -0.18
C ASN A 55 16.61 -1.88 -0.21
N PHE A 56 15.34 -1.63 0.13
CA PHE A 56 14.27 -2.62 0.03
C PHE A 56 14.15 -3.21 -1.39
N MET A 57 14.15 -2.37 -2.42
CA MET A 57 14.07 -2.82 -3.81
C MET A 57 15.25 -3.71 -4.23
N ILE A 58 16.47 -3.36 -3.80
CA ILE A 58 17.68 -4.11 -4.14
C ILE A 58 17.68 -5.48 -3.44
N VAL A 59 17.31 -5.53 -2.16
CA VAL A 59 17.22 -6.78 -1.39
C VAL A 59 16.12 -7.67 -1.96
N PHE A 60 14.93 -7.12 -2.24
CA PHE A 60 13.81 -7.86 -2.82
C PHE A 60 14.10 -8.43 -4.22
N GLN A 61 14.98 -7.79 -5.00
CA GLN A 61 15.41 -8.32 -6.30
C GLN A 61 16.40 -9.48 -6.15
N ALA A 62 17.15 -9.52 -5.05
CA ALA A 62 18.21 -10.51 -4.82
C ALA A 62 17.70 -11.81 -4.17
N GLU A 63 16.66 -11.71 -3.35
CA GLU A 63 15.94 -12.86 -2.76
C GLU A 63 15.03 -13.56 -3.76
#